data_AF-A0A0R2F4X1-F1
#
_entry.id   AF-A0A0R2F4X1-F1
#
_cell.length_a   1.000
_cell.length_b   1.000
_cell.length_c   1.000
_cell.angle_alpha   90.00
_cell.angle_beta   90.00
_cell.angle_gamma   90.00
#
_symmetry.space_group_name_H-M   'P 1'
#
loop_
_entity.id
_entity.type
_entity.pdbx_description
1 polymer ?
#
loop_
_entity_poly.entity_id
_entity_poly.type
_entity_poly.pdbx_seq_one_letter_code
_entity_poly.pdbx_strand_id
1 'polypeptide(L)'
;MASVLLAIVVGLAALGNYMLFSVLPQGFVQWLSVIGQAVLSIFAVIVFFTYQGRKETSGYEGYRVWTVARVITWLALFGSVATFVVMLLAAMGILKGSI
;
A
#
# COMPACT_ATOMS: atom_id res chain seq x y z
N MET A 1 -3.47 17.14 -5.20
CA MET A 1 -4.25 16.16 -5.99
C MET A 1 -3.38 15.07 -6.57
N ALA A 2 -2.21 15.37 -7.15
CA ALA A 2 -1.28 14.36 -7.70
C ALA A 2 -0.87 13.27 -6.69
N SER A 3 -0.59 13.63 -5.44
CA SER A 3 -0.24 12.66 -4.37
C SER A 3 -1.36 11.67 -4.03
N VAL A 4 -2.62 12.08 -4.16
CA VAL A 4 -3.78 11.22 -3.89
C VAL A 4 -3.98 10.22 -5.03
N LEU A 5 -3.86 10.67 -6.28
CA LEU A 5 -3.88 9.79 -7.44
C LEU A 5 -2.75 8.76 -7.37
N LEU A 6 -1.54 9.19 -6.98
CA LEU A 6 -0.42 8.26 -6.78
C LEU A 6 -0.72 7.24 -5.67
N ALA A 7 -1.36 7.64 -4.57
CA ALA A 7 -1.78 6.73 -3.51
C ALA A 7 -2.75 5.65 -4.02
N ILE A 8 -3.72 6.05 -4.85
CA ILE A 8 -4.70 5.13 -5.46
C ILE A 8 -3.99 4.15 -6.40
N VAL A 9 -3.12 4.66 -7.28
CA VAL A 9 -2.37 3.81 -8.23
C VAL A 9 -1.47 2.83 -7.48
N VAL A 10 -0.74 3.29 -6.45
CA VAL A 10 0.12 2.43 -5.63
C VAL A 10 -0.70 1.39 -4.87
N GLY A 11 -1.84 1.78 -4.30
CA GLY A 11 -2.74 0.86 -3.60
C GLY A 11 -3.32 -0.22 -4.52
N LEU A 12 -3.76 0.16 -5.73
CA LEU A 12 -4.27 -0.79 -6.73
C LEU A 12 -3.16 -1.71 -7.25
N ALA A 13 -1.97 -1.17 -7.51
CA ALA A 13 -0.82 -1.97 -7.92
C ALA A 13 -0.40 -2.97 -6.83
N ALA A 14 -0.42 -2.55 -5.56
CA ALA A 14 -0.16 -3.43 -4.42
C ALA A 14 -1.16 -4.58 -4.31
N LEU A 15 -2.45 -4.30 -4.53
CA LEU A 15 -3.49 -5.33 -4.57
C LEU A 15 -3.32 -6.26 -5.78
N GLY A 16 -3.06 -5.71 -6.96
CA GLY A 16 -2.85 -6.49 -8.17
C GLY A 16 -1.64 -7.42 -8.06
N ASN A 17 -0.53 -6.95 -7.50
CA ASN A 17 0.65 -7.76 -7.27
C ASN A 17 0.39 -8.87 -6.23
N TYR A 18 -0.38 -8.58 -5.19
CA TYR A 18 -0.82 -9.59 -4.22
C TYR A 18 -1.70 -10.68 -4.86
N MET A 19 -2.66 -10.30 -5.72
CA MET A 19 -3.49 -11.26 -6.47
C MET A 19 -2.67 -12.09 -7.47
N LEU A 20 -1.61 -11.51 -8.03
CA LEU A 20 -0.68 -12.25 -8.88
C LEU A 20 0.09 -13.28 -8.03
N PHE A 21 0.54 -12.88 -6.85
CA PHE A 21 1.28 -13.75 -5.93
C PHE A 21 0.50 -15.01 -5.51
N SER A 22 -0.82 -14.91 -5.32
CA SER A 22 -1.67 -16.06 -4.95
C SER A 22 -1.74 -17.16 -6.03
N VAL A 23 -1.46 -16.83 -7.29
CA VAL A 23 -1.52 -17.79 -8.41
C VAL A 23 -0.15 -18.20 -8.94
N LEU A 24 0.93 -17.59 -8.46
CA LEU A 24 2.28 -17.88 -8.91
C LEU A 24 2.81 -19.19 -8.29
N PRO A 25 3.49 -20.04 -9.08
CA PRO A 25 4.16 -21.21 -8.54
C PRO A 25 5.29 -20.81 -7.59
N GLN A 26 5.50 -21.63 -6.54
CA GLN A 26 6.58 -21.42 -5.58
C GLN A 26 7.94 -21.43 -6.27
N GLY A 27 8.78 -20.44 -5.97
CA GLY A 27 10.13 -20.32 -6.53
C GLY A 27 10.53 -18.88 -6.84
N PHE A 28 11.41 -18.71 -7.83
CA PHE A 28 12.01 -17.41 -8.17
C PHE A 28 10.98 -16.32 -8.50
N VAL A 29 9.90 -16.68 -9.21
CA VAL A 29 8.85 -15.72 -9.62
C VAL A 29 8.05 -15.21 -8.42
N GLN A 30 7.85 -16.05 -7.40
CA GLN A 30 7.21 -15.65 -6.15
C GLN A 30 8.06 -14.61 -5.41
N TRP A 31 9.37 -14.81 -5.33
CA TRP A 31 10.31 -13.85 -4.72
C TRP A 31 10.36 -12.52 -5.48
N LEU A 32 10.27 -12.53 -6.81
CA LEU A 32 10.17 -11.29 -7.59
C LEU A 32 8.93 -10.47 -7.23
N SER A 33 7.79 -11.14 -7.00
CA SER A 33 6.57 -10.46 -6.57
C SER A 33 6.69 -9.89 -5.14
N VAL A 34 7.40 -10.57 -4.23
CA VAL A 34 7.73 -10.02 -2.89
C VAL A 34 8.58 -8.76 -3.01
N ILE A 35 9.62 -8.77 -3.86
CA ILE A 35 10.47 -7.60 -4.10
C ILE A 35 9.66 -6.45 -4.70
N GLY A 36 8.79 -6.74 -5.68
CA GLY A 36 7.88 -5.76 -6.25
C GLY A 36 6.96 -5.14 -5.18
N GLN A 37 6.46 -5.95 -4.25
CA GLN A 37 5.63 -5.48 -3.15
C GLN A 37 6.41 -4.60 -2.17
N ALA A 38 7.69 -4.93 -1.90
CA ALA A 38 8.56 -4.08 -1.09
C ALA A 38 8.72 -2.69 -1.72
N VAL A 39 8.95 -2.61 -3.03
CA VAL A 39 9.06 -1.35 -3.77
C VAL A 39 7.76 -0.55 -3.69
N LEU A 40 6.61 -1.20 -3.91
CA LEU A 40 5.29 -0.55 -3.80
C LEU A 40 5.02 -0.03 -2.37
N SER A 41 5.47 -0.77 -1.35
CA SER A 41 5.39 -0.33 0.05
C SER A 41 6.19 0.94 0.29
N ILE A 42 7.41 1.02 -0.26
CA ILE A 42 8.25 2.22 -0.18
C ILE A 42 7.56 3.40 -0.86
N PHE A 43 6.97 3.21 -2.04
CA PHE A 43 6.19 4.26 -2.70
C PHE A 43 4.99 4.71 -1.87
N ALA A 44 4.28 3.80 -1.21
CA ALA A 44 3.17 4.15 -0.33
C ALA A 44 3.63 4.99 0.87
N VAL A 45 4.78 4.66 1.45
CA VAL A 45 5.43 5.45 2.52
C VAL A 45 5.77 6.86 2.02
N ILE A 46 6.40 6.98 0.86
CA ILE A 46 6.74 8.28 0.26
C ILE A 46 5.47 9.11 0.07
N VAL A 47 4.44 8.55 -0.57
CA VAL A 47 3.17 9.23 -0.81
C VAL A 47 2.53 9.72 0.48
N PHE A 48 2.57 8.89 1.53
CA PHE A 48 2.02 9.22 2.83
C PHE A 48 2.70 10.45 3.46
N PHE A 49 4.04 10.51 3.43
CA PHE A 49 4.80 11.65 3.95
C PHE A 49 4.73 12.89 3.06
N THR A 50 4.68 12.70 1.73
CA THR A 50 4.58 13.80 0.77
C THR A 50 3.16 14.41 0.72
N TYR A 51 2.14 13.72 1.23
CA TYR A 51 0.79 14.26 1.27
C TYR A 51 0.66 15.43 2.27
N GLN A 52 0.79 16.64 1.74
CA GLN A 52 0.42 17.89 2.40
C GLN A 52 -1.09 18.12 2.23
N GLY A 53 -1.89 17.61 3.17
CA GLY A 53 -3.33 17.88 3.19
C GLY A 53 -3.63 19.34 3.47
N ARG A 54 -4.78 19.86 2.98
CA ARG A 54 -5.31 21.16 3.44
C ARG A 54 -5.50 21.06 4.96
N LYS A 55 -4.83 21.95 5.69
CA LYS A 55 -4.87 21.97 7.16
C LYS A 55 -6.15 22.59 7.70
N GLU A 56 -6.85 23.40 6.89
CA GLU A 56 -8.00 24.19 7.31
C GLU A 56 -9.06 24.24 6.19
N THR A 57 -10.31 24.06 6.58
CA THR A 57 -11.50 24.31 5.76
C THR A 57 -12.21 25.51 6.37
N SER A 58 -12.65 26.47 5.55
CA SER A 58 -13.43 27.64 5.99
C SER A 58 -14.59 27.20 6.89
N GLY A 59 -14.57 27.61 8.17
CA GLY A 59 -15.54 27.23 9.20
C GLY A 59 -15.05 26.20 10.24
N TYR A 60 -13.87 25.61 10.08
CA TYR A 60 -13.25 24.66 11.02
C TYR A 60 -11.80 25.03 11.33
N GLU A 61 -11.54 26.31 11.62
CA GLU A 61 -10.24 26.77 12.09
C GLU A 61 -9.90 26.09 13.43
N GLY A 62 -8.70 25.48 13.50
CA GLY A 62 -8.22 24.79 14.70
C GLY A 62 -8.53 23.29 14.79
N TYR A 63 -9.42 22.73 13.95
CA TYR A 63 -9.67 21.30 13.91
C TYR A 63 -8.89 20.61 12.80
N ARG A 64 -8.16 19.54 13.15
CA ARG A 64 -7.38 18.73 12.20
C ARG A 64 -8.36 17.90 11.35
N VAL A 65 -8.86 18.48 10.26
CA VAL A 65 -9.84 17.82 9.39
C VAL A 65 -9.19 16.60 8.72
N TRP A 66 -9.66 15.40 9.09
CA TRP A 66 -9.35 14.18 8.34
C TRP A 66 -10.06 14.22 6.99
N THR A 67 -9.36 14.69 5.96
CA THR A 67 -9.88 14.70 4.60
C THR A 67 -9.92 13.28 4.04
N VAL A 68 -10.93 12.97 3.20
CA VAL A 68 -11.07 11.67 2.51
C VAL A 68 -9.76 11.26 1.83
N ALA A 69 -9.06 12.22 1.23
CA ALA A 69 -7.76 12.04 0.63
C ALA A 69 -6.68 11.54 1.61
N ARG A 70 -6.66 12.01 2.87
CA ARG A 70 -5.77 11.51 3.91
C ARG A 70 -6.08 10.04 4.25
N VAL A 71 -7.36 9.69 4.34
CA VAL A 71 -7.79 8.30 4.60
C VAL A 71 -7.32 7.36 3.49
N ILE A 72 -7.43 7.78 2.22
CA ILE A 72 -6.94 7.00 1.08
C ILE A 72 -5.42 6.77 1.19
N THR A 73 -4.64 7.78 1.55
CA THR A 73 -3.19 7.60 1.72
C THR A 73 -2.83 6.63 2.86
N TRP A 74 -3.61 6.64 3.95
CA TRP A 74 -3.44 5.68 5.05
C TRP A 74 -3.80 4.26 4.64
N LEU A 75 -4.92 4.08 3.92
CA LEU A 75 -5.34 2.78 3.41
C LEU A 75 -4.31 2.20 2.43
N ALA A 76 -3.77 3.01 1.52
CA ALA A 76 -2.72 2.60 0.61
C ALA A 76 -1.44 2.18 1.36
N LEU A 77 -1.05 2.94 2.39
CA LEU A 77 0.09 2.61 3.24
C LEU A 77 -0.10 1.30 3.99
N PHE A 78 -1.16 1.20 4.81
CA PHE A 78 -1.41 0.00 5.60
C PHE A 78 -1.67 -1.23 4.73
N GLY A 79 -2.43 -1.07 3.64
CA GLY A 79 -2.72 -2.14 2.70
C GLY A 79 -1.46 -2.68 2.04
N SER A 80 -0.59 -1.80 1.52
CA SER A 80 0.67 -2.21 0.88
C SER A 80 1.64 -2.89 1.84
N VAL A 81 1.78 -2.37 3.06
CA VAL A 81 2.65 -2.95 4.10
C VAL A 81 2.09 -4.28 4.60
N ALA A 82 0.78 -4.38 4.82
CA ALA A 82 0.15 -5.62 5.27
C ALA A 82 0.31 -6.73 4.23
N THR A 83 0.02 -6.45 2.95
CA THR A 83 0.20 -7.45 1.88
C THR A 83 1.67 -7.82 1.69
N PHE A 84 2.61 -6.87 1.86
CA PHE A 84 4.04 -7.18 1.86
C PHE A 84 4.42 -8.19 2.94
N VAL A 85 3.99 -7.96 4.19
CA VAL A 85 4.28 -8.87 5.30
C VAL A 85 3.67 -10.25 5.06
N VAL A 86 2.43 -10.33 4.58
CA VAL A 86 1.78 -11.61 4.24
C VAL A 86 2.54 -12.35 3.15
N MET A 87 2.91 -11.66 2.07
CA MET A 87 3.68 -12.26 0.96
C MET A 87 5.06 -12.73 1.42
N LEU A 88 5.73 -11.97 2.29
CA LEU A 88 7.03 -12.35 2.87
C LEU A 88 6.90 -13.62 3.70
N LEU A 89 5.93 -13.68 4.62
CA LEU A 89 5.70 -14.85 5.47
C LEU A 89 5.29 -16.09 4.67
N ALA A 90 4.54 -15.89 3.58
CA ALA A 90 4.16 -16.95 2.65
C ALA A 90 5.36 -17.46 1.83
N ALA A 91 6.21 -16.57 1.32
CA ALA A 91 7.42 -16.95 0.59
C ALA A 91 8.45 -17.66 1.48
N MET A 92 8.48 -17.33 2.78
CA MET A 92 9.29 -18.05 3.79
C MET A 92 8.70 -19.41 4.20
N GLY A 93 7.50 -19.77 3.71
CA GLY A 93 6.82 -21.02 4.05
C GLY A 93 6.30 -21.08 5.50
N ILE A 94 6.24 -19.94 6.19
CA ILE A 94 5.69 -19.82 7.55
C ILE A 94 4.16 -19.89 7.49
N LEU A 95 3.56 -19.20 6.53
CA LEU A 95 2.14 -19.36 6.20
C LEU A 95 1.99 -20.50 5.19
N LYS A 96 1.34 -21.59 5.61
CA LYS A 96 1.02 -22.74 4.76
C LYS A 96 -0.49 -22.80 4.53
N GLY A 97 -0.90 -22.62 3.29
CA GLY A 97 -2.29 -22.63 2.82
C GLY A 97 -2.37 -21.92 1.48
N SER A 98 -3.34 -22.28 0.62
CA SER A 98 -3.63 -21.45 -0.55
C SER A 98 -4.06 -20.07 -0.06
N ILE A 99 -3.26 -19.06 -0.37
CA ILE A 99 -3.62 -17.66 -0.14
C ILE A 99 -4.45 -17.20 -1.34
#